data_AF-A0A1Y2I6Q1-F1
#
_entry.id   AF-A0A1Y2I6Q1-F1
#
_cell.length_a   1.000
_cell.length_b   1.000
_cell.length_c   1.000
_cell.angle_alpha   90.00
_cell.angle_beta   90.00
_cell.angle_gamma   90.00
#
_symmetry.space_group_name_H-M   'P 1'
#
loop_
_entity.id
_entity.type
_entity.pdbx_description
1 polymer ?
#
loop_
_entity_poly.entity_id
_entity_poly.type
_entity_poly.pdbx_seq_one_letter_code
_entity_poly.pdbx_strand_id
1 'polypeptide(L)'
;MGFGTPSIAPIPKPFSDPIPNVVALPYGKCPPFHIMAPSWRMLLRLMARLSGTRLEPTMEAMAVVKTEMRLRIVISFVKVHHASSEWHTVLYMTIDHPIPPSAPAGWKYRNGDTSTLPWSYTLAQLPPFLRDGADAALSKFYTIPCTAETPFPTLPISFPNLATYLAAALENSRDAMHDSSSGVRRLAKYVDQFYPSDRVVLDDAPERTGMRRRLKNLVGIGSRPVRDRNAEMYELVTPFVPDDFGR
;
A
#
# COMPACT_ATOMS: atom_id res chain seq x y z
N MET A 1 -1.05 3.36 -13.91
CA MET A 1 -2.25 2.96 -13.13
C MET A 1 -3.31 2.48 -14.10
N GLY A 2 -4.19 1.56 -13.71
CA GLY A 2 -5.20 1.02 -14.62
C GLY A 2 -5.90 -0.22 -14.06
N PHE A 3 -6.74 -0.87 -14.86
CA PHE A 3 -7.40 -2.12 -14.49
C PHE A 3 -6.60 -3.33 -14.97
N GLY A 4 -6.56 -4.41 -14.17
CA GLY A 4 -5.94 -5.68 -14.55
C GLY A 4 -4.44 -5.75 -14.23
N THR A 5 -3.63 -6.21 -15.18
CA THR A 5 -2.21 -6.53 -14.96
C THR A 5 -1.33 -5.30 -15.13
N PRO A 6 -0.50 -4.94 -14.14
CA PRO A 6 0.49 -3.87 -14.29
C PRO A 6 1.57 -4.27 -15.29
N SER A 7 2.04 -3.31 -16.09
CA SER A 7 3.23 -3.49 -16.91
C SER A 7 4.47 -3.34 -16.02
N ILE A 8 5.21 -4.44 -15.82
CA ILE A 8 6.44 -4.46 -15.05
C ILE A 8 7.61 -4.43 -16.02
N ALA A 9 8.40 -3.36 -15.98
CA ALA A 9 9.56 -3.16 -16.83
C ALA A 9 10.82 -2.91 -16.00
N PRO A 10 12.02 -3.29 -16.48
CA PRO A 10 13.29 -3.02 -15.79
C PRO A 10 13.56 -1.52 -15.64
N ILE A 11 13.10 -0.72 -16.61
CA ILE A 11 13.28 0.73 -16.63
C ILE A 11 11.90 1.37 -16.39
N PRO A 12 11.71 2.11 -15.29
CA PRO A 12 10.48 2.84 -15.06
C PRO A 12 10.25 3.85 -16.20
N LYS A 13 9.10 3.73 -16.86
CA LYS A 13 8.66 4.75 -17.83
C LYS A 13 7.73 5.74 -17.12
N PRO A 14 7.87 7.05 -17.35
CA PRO A 14 6.90 8.02 -16.90
C PRO A 14 5.49 7.64 -17.39
N PHE A 15 4.48 7.90 -16.56
CA PHE A 15 3.09 7.73 -16.97
C PHE A 15 2.78 8.76 -18.07
N SER A 16 2.37 8.29 -19.25
CA SER A 16 2.13 9.13 -20.43
C SER A 16 0.74 9.76 -20.45
N ASP A 17 -0.21 9.13 -19.78
CA ASP A 17 -1.62 9.45 -19.92
C ASP A 17 -2.03 10.51 -18.88
N PRO A 18 -3.09 11.29 -19.14
CA PRO A 18 -3.63 12.19 -18.14
C PRO A 18 -4.12 11.41 -16.93
N ILE A 19 -3.72 11.82 -15.73
CA ILE A 19 -4.20 11.21 -14.50
C ILE A 19 -5.64 11.66 -14.29
N PRO A 20 -6.61 10.74 -14.17
CA PRO A 20 -8.01 11.11 -14.01
C PRO A 20 -8.27 11.74 -12.64
N ASN A 21 -9.22 12.67 -12.58
CA ASN A 21 -9.73 13.20 -11.31
C ASN A 21 -10.63 12.19 -10.59
N VAL A 22 -11.31 11.33 -11.35
CA VAL A 22 -12.19 10.29 -10.81
C VAL A 22 -11.79 8.95 -11.42
N VAL A 23 -11.47 8.00 -10.55
CA VAL A 23 -11.31 6.59 -10.91
C VAL A 23 -12.57 5.87 -10.46
N ALA A 24 -13.43 5.53 -11.43
CA ALA A 24 -14.67 4.82 -11.17
C ALA A 24 -14.39 3.31 -11.02
N LEU A 25 -14.65 2.77 -9.83
CA LEU A 25 -14.45 1.37 -9.47
C LEU A 25 -15.72 0.55 -9.77
N PRO A 26 -15.65 -0.43 -10.68
CA PRO A 26 -16.78 -1.31 -10.96
C PRO A 26 -17.05 -2.28 -9.80
N TYR A 27 -18.28 -2.79 -9.75
CA TYR A 27 -18.71 -3.80 -8.79
C TYR A 27 -19.10 -5.10 -9.51
N GLY A 28 -18.49 -6.23 -9.10
CA GLY A 28 -18.84 -7.56 -9.62
C GLY A 28 -17.65 -8.26 -10.27
N LYS A 29 -17.88 -8.90 -11.42
CA LYS A 29 -16.86 -9.66 -12.17
C LYS A 29 -15.95 -8.71 -12.96
N CYS A 30 -15.12 -7.96 -12.26
CA CYS A 30 -14.20 -6.98 -12.84
C CYS A 30 -12.76 -7.20 -12.34
N PRO A 31 -11.75 -6.93 -13.18
CA PRO A 31 -10.37 -6.93 -12.72
C PRO A 31 -10.13 -5.85 -11.65
N PRO A 32 -9.18 -6.03 -10.73
CA PRO A 32 -8.83 -5.02 -9.74
C PRO A 32 -8.22 -3.79 -10.42
N PHE A 33 -8.48 -2.61 -9.85
CA PHE A 33 -7.75 -1.39 -10.19
C PHE A 33 -6.38 -1.43 -9.53
N HIS A 34 -5.33 -0.97 -10.22
CA HIS A 34 -3.97 -0.96 -9.68
C HIS A 34 -3.25 0.38 -9.87
N ILE A 35 -2.39 0.68 -8.90
CA ILE A 35 -1.36 1.73 -8.97
C ILE A 35 -0.02 1.06 -8.70
N MET A 36 1.02 1.42 -9.47
CA MET A 36 2.37 0.88 -9.29
C MET A 36 3.35 2.02 -9.04
N ALA A 37 4.30 1.81 -8.14
CA ALA A 37 5.42 2.69 -7.91
C ALA A 37 6.71 1.89 -7.63
N PRO A 38 7.91 2.48 -7.80
CA PRO A 38 9.18 1.81 -7.51
C PRO A 38 9.37 1.46 -6.03
N SER A 39 8.77 2.20 -5.10
CA SER A 39 8.79 1.87 -3.68
C SER A 39 7.50 2.24 -2.96
N TRP A 40 7.33 1.72 -1.74
CA TRP A 40 6.24 2.08 -0.85
C TRP A 40 6.16 3.60 -0.62
N ARG A 41 7.30 4.23 -0.32
CA ARG A 41 7.37 5.68 -0.10
C ARG A 41 6.97 6.46 -1.34
N MET A 42 7.46 6.04 -2.52
CA MET A 42 7.09 6.69 -3.79
C MET A 42 5.60 6.55 -4.08
N LEU A 43 4.98 5.42 -3.74
CA LEU A 43 3.54 5.22 -3.86
C LEU A 43 2.77 6.22 -2.99
N LEU A 44 3.12 6.33 -1.70
CA LEU A 44 2.44 7.25 -0.78
C LEU A 44 2.61 8.71 -1.21
N ARG A 45 3.83 9.12 -1.59
CA ARG A 45 4.12 10.47 -2.10
C ARG A 45 3.32 10.79 -3.36
N LEU A 46 3.23 9.85 -4.30
CA LEU A 46 2.43 10.01 -5.51
C LEU A 46 0.97 10.26 -5.14
N MET A 47 0.39 9.43 -4.26
CA MET A 47 -1.01 9.55 -3.87
C MET A 47 -1.30 10.84 -3.10
N ALA A 48 -0.40 11.27 -2.21
CA ALA A 48 -0.52 12.54 -1.50
C ALA A 48 -0.50 13.75 -2.44
N ARG A 49 0.26 13.68 -3.55
CA ARG A 49 0.35 14.77 -4.56
C ARG A 49 -0.84 14.82 -5.50
N LEU A 50 -1.59 13.73 -5.65
CA LEU A 50 -2.76 13.66 -6.53
C LEU A 50 -4.04 14.05 -5.79
N SER A 51 -4.08 15.25 -5.22
CA SER A 51 -5.20 15.74 -4.41
C SER A 51 -6.52 15.86 -5.17
N GLY A 52 -6.45 16.07 -6.49
CA GLY A 52 -7.62 16.10 -7.38
C GLY A 52 -8.17 14.71 -7.73
N THR A 53 -7.44 13.64 -7.43
CA THR A 53 -7.84 12.27 -7.77
C THR A 53 -8.55 11.58 -6.61
N ARG A 54 -9.67 10.93 -6.90
CA ARG A 54 -10.42 10.10 -5.95
C ARG A 54 -10.95 8.83 -6.58
N LEU A 55 -11.19 7.82 -5.74
CA LEU A 55 -11.88 6.59 -6.09
C LEU A 55 -13.35 6.73 -5.75
N GLU A 56 -14.22 6.40 -6.70
CA GLU A 56 -15.67 6.37 -6.51
C GLU A 56 -16.23 5.07 -7.06
N PRO A 57 -17.35 4.54 -6.54
CA PRO A 57 -18.05 3.45 -7.21
C PRO A 57 -18.63 3.91 -8.55
N THR A 58 -18.77 3.03 -9.53
CA THR A 58 -19.54 3.36 -10.74
C THR A 58 -21.02 3.57 -10.42
N MET A 59 -21.77 4.20 -11.34
CA MET A 59 -23.21 4.41 -11.14
C MET A 59 -23.97 3.08 -11.03
N GLU A 60 -23.54 2.06 -11.77
CA GLU A 60 -24.09 0.71 -11.70
C GLU A 60 -23.80 0.06 -10.34
N ALA A 61 -22.61 0.27 -9.79
CA ALA A 61 -22.26 -0.20 -8.46
C ALA A 61 -23.17 0.42 -7.38
N MET A 62 -23.42 1.73 -7.47
CA MET A 62 -24.34 2.45 -6.56
C MET A 62 -25.80 1.99 -6.71
N ALA A 63 -26.22 1.62 -7.91
CA ALA A 63 -27.56 1.10 -8.14
C ALA A 63 -27.79 -0.29 -7.53
N VAL A 64 -26.74 -1.12 -7.49
CA VAL A 64 -26.78 -2.49 -6.94
C VAL A 64 -26.57 -2.48 -5.43
N VAL A 65 -25.56 -1.76 -4.94
CA VAL A 65 -25.17 -1.73 -3.53
C VAL A 65 -25.86 -0.55 -2.87
N LYS A 66 -26.97 -0.83 -2.19
CA LYS A 66 -27.79 0.18 -1.48
C LYS A 66 -27.21 0.60 -0.11
N THR A 67 -25.97 0.24 0.16
CA THR A 67 -25.27 0.50 1.42
C THR A 67 -23.93 1.14 1.15
N GLU A 68 -23.26 1.59 2.21
CA GLU A 68 -21.89 2.08 2.12
C GLU A 68 -20.98 1.03 1.46
N MET A 69 -20.25 1.46 0.43
CA MET A 69 -19.26 0.63 -0.26
C MET A 69 -17.88 0.83 0.35
N ARG A 70 -17.17 -0.26 0.58
CA ARG A 70 -15.84 -0.27 1.20
C ARG A 70 -14.79 -0.78 0.24
N LEU A 71 -13.56 -0.31 0.42
CA LEU A 71 -12.43 -0.63 -0.43
C LEU A 71 -11.63 -1.79 0.16
N ARG A 72 -11.41 -2.84 -0.64
CA ARG A 72 -10.46 -3.91 -0.33
C ARG A 72 -9.13 -3.63 -1.00
N ILE A 73 -8.06 -3.76 -0.23
CA ILE A 73 -6.71 -3.40 -0.65
C ILE A 73 -5.78 -4.61 -0.50
N VAL A 74 -5.07 -4.91 -1.59
CA VAL A 74 -3.99 -5.90 -1.63
C VAL A 74 -2.73 -5.22 -2.12
N ILE A 75 -1.66 -5.29 -1.32
CA ILE A 75 -0.35 -4.74 -1.65
C ILE A 75 0.50 -5.89 -2.17
N SER A 76 1.00 -5.79 -3.40
CA SER A 76 1.90 -6.75 -4.01
C SER A 76 3.28 -6.13 -4.23
N PHE A 77 4.31 -6.77 -3.72
CA PHE A 77 5.71 -6.48 -3.99
C PHE A 77 6.17 -7.40 -5.10
N VAL A 78 6.71 -6.87 -6.18
CA VAL A 78 6.98 -7.64 -7.40
C VAL A 78 8.38 -7.37 -7.95
N LYS A 79 9.05 -8.43 -8.37
CA LYS A 79 10.30 -8.34 -9.12
C LYS A 79 10.04 -8.37 -10.61
N VAL A 80 10.85 -7.63 -11.36
CA VAL A 80 10.92 -7.76 -12.82
C VAL A 80 11.47 -9.13 -13.22
N HIS A 81 12.43 -9.66 -12.44
CA HIS A 81 13.12 -10.91 -12.69
C HIS A 81 13.60 -11.55 -11.38
N HIS A 82 13.72 -12.88 -11.32
CA HIS A 82 14.05 -13.60 -10.08
C HIS A 82 15.42 -13.19 -9.51
N ALA A 83 16.38 -12.91 -10.39
CA ALA A 83 17.73 -12.44 -10.03
C ALA A 83 17.79 -10.94 -9.68
N SER A 84 16.72 -10.17 -9.92
CA SER A 84 16.71 -8.76 -9.56
C SER A 84 16.68 -8.58 -8.04
N SER A 85 17.43 -7.60 -7.53
CA SER A 85 17.31 -7.12 -6.16
C SER A 85 16.19 -6.08 -6.01
N GLU A 86 15.70 -5.53 -7.12
CA GLU A 86 14.71 -4.46 -7.12
C GLU A 86 13.28 -4.97 -7.06
N TRP A 87 12.51 -4.39 -6.15
CA TRP A 87 11.10 -4.69 -5.94
C TRP A 87 10.24 -3.49 -6.27
N HIS A 88 9.14 -3.69 -6.97
CA HIS A 88 8.12 -2.66 -7.22
C HIS A 88 6.94 -2.87 -6.28
N THR A 89 6.31 -1.79 -5.84
CA THR A 89 5.06 -1.85 -5.06
C THR A 89 3.88 -1.67 -6.00
N VAL A 90 2.94 -2.61 -5.97
CA VAL A 90 1.66 -2.55 -6.69
C VAL A 90 0.53 -2.58 -5.67
N LEU A 91 -0.30 -1.56 -5.70
CA LEU A 91 -1.51 -1.45 -4.89
C LEU A 91 -2.71 -1.89 -5.72
N TYR A 92 -3.32 -3.03 -5.40
CA TYR A 92 -4.56 -3.50 -6.02
C TYR A 92 -5.78 -3.17 -5.16
N MET A 93 -6.86 -2.75 -5.81
CA MET A 93 -8.06 -2.24 -5.19
C MET A 93 -9.32 -2.78 -5.87
N THR A 94 -10.29 -3.17 -5.05
CA THR A 94 -11.64 -3.60 -5.47
C THR A 94 -12.67 -3.12 -4.45
N ILE A 95 -13.93 -2.98 -4.86
CA ILE A 95 -15.02 -2.82 -3.89
C ILE A 95 -15.21 -4.15 -3.14
N ASP A 96 -15.44 -4.09 -1.82
CA ASP A 96 -15.72 -5.25 -0.98
C ASP A 96 -17.00 -5.96 -1.44
N HIS A 97 -17.01 -7.29 -1.38
CA HIS A 97 -18.15 -8.10 -1.78
C HIS A 97 -18.61 -8.97 -0.61
N PRO A 98 -19.93 -9.08 -0.37
CA PRO A 98 -20.44 -10.02 0.61
C PRO A 98 -20.09 -11.44 0.18
N ILE A 99 -19.57 -12.21 1.13
CA ILE A 99 -19.27 -13.62 0.91
C ILE A 99 -20.59 -14.40 0.94
N PRO A 100 -20.98 -15.11 -0.14
CA PRO A 100 -22.20 -15.90 -0.18
C PRO A 100 -22.24 -16.89 0.98
N PRO A 101 -23.41 -17.11 1.62
CA PRO A 101 -23.55 -18.09 2.70
C PRO A 101 -23.18 -19.52 2.26
N SER A 102 -23.35 -19.83 0.98
CA SER A 102 -23.03 -21.13 0.36
C SER A 102 -21.57 -21.24 -0.10
N ALA A 103 -20.74 -20.22 0.07
CA ALA A 103 -19.36 -20.23 -0.40
C ALA A 103 -18.53 -21.29 0.36
N PRO A 104 -17.92 -22.27 -0.34
CA PRO A 104 -17.05 -23.25 0.29
C PRO A 104 -15.90 -22.55 1.02
N ALA A 105 -15.68 -22.93 2.29
CA ALA A 105 -14.68 -22.31 3.17
C ALA A 105 -14.80 -20.77 3.26
N GLY A 106 -16.03 -20.22 3.20
CA GLY A 106 -16.28 -18.77 3.27
C GLY A 106 -15.66 -18.07 4.49
N TRP A 107 -15.44 -18.80 5.59
CA TRP A 107 -14.77 -18.33 6.79
C TRP A 107 -13.35 -17.79 6.53
N LYS A 108 -12.62 -18.34 5.55
CA LYS A 108 -11.24 -17.92 5.25
C LYS A 108 -11.15 -16.49 4.72
N TYR A 109 -12.25 -15.95 4.17
CA TYR A 109 -12.30 -14.57 3.69
C TYR A 109 -12.71 -13.57 4.79
N ARG A 110 -13.09 -14.07 5.98
CA ARG A 110 -13.53 -13.29 7.15
C ARG A 110 -12.54 -13.30 8.32
N ASN A 111 -11.56 -14.20 8.30
CA ASN A 111 -10.65 -14.45 9.43
C ASN A 111 -9.52 -13.40 9.57
N GLY A 112 -9.44 -12.40 8.68
CA GLY A 112 -8.39 -11.37 8.72
C GLY A 112 -6.99 -11.87 8.29
N ASP A 113 -6.89 -13.03 7.66
CA ASP A 113 -5.62 -13.55 7.15
C ASP A 113 -5.05 -12.64 6.04
N THR A 114 -3.84 -12.12 6.30
CA THR A 114 -3.13 -11.21 5.39
C THR A 114 -2.53 -11.92 4.18
N SER A 115 -2.51 -13.25 4.17
CA SER A 115 -2.09 -14.09 3.05
C SER A 115 -3.25 -14.57 2.17
N THR A 116 -4.49 -14.31 2.57
CA THR A 116 -5.68 -14.66 1.80
C THR A 116 -6.18 -13.45 0.99
N LEU A 117 -6.41 -13.63 -0.30
CA LEU A 117 -7.02 -12.60 -1.15
C LEU A 117 -8.50 -12.40 -0.76
N PRO A 118 -9.02 -11.16 -0.82
CA PRO A 118 -10.44 -10.89 -0.58
C PRO A 118 -11.37 -11.66 -1.51
N TRP A 119 -12.62 -11.89 -1.08
CA TRP A 119 -13.63 -12.58 -1.91
C TRP A 119 -13.86 -11.90 -3.28
N SER A 120 -13.76 -10.57 -3.36
CA SER A 120 -13.85 -9.84 -4.62
C SER A 120 -12.87 -10.34 -5.70
N TYR A 121 -11.73 -10.92 -5.31
CA TYR A 121 -10.72 -11.46 -6.21
C TYR A 121 -11.07 -12.85 -6.75
N THR A 122 -12.14 -13.50 -6.26
CA THR A 122 -12.67 -14.75 -6.84
C THR A 122 -13.67 -14.50 -7.97
N LEU A 123 -14.07 -13.25 -8.20
CA LEU A 123 -15.10 -12.89 -9.17
C LEU A 123 -14.55 -12.65 -10.58
N ALA A 124 -13.24 -12.45 -10.71
CA ALA A 124 -12.56 -12.19 -11.98
C ALA A 124 -11.25 -12.96 -12.04
N GLN A 125 -10.62 -12.96 -13.22
CA GLN A 125 -9.31 -13.57 -13.39
C GLN A 125 -8.27 -12.83 -12.54
N LEU A 126 -7.54 -13.59 -11.71
CA LEU A 126 -6.47 -13.04 -10.89
C LEU A 126 -5.34 -12.47 -11.75
N PRO A 127 -4.83 -11.26 -11.43
CA PRO A 127 -3.58 -10.76 -11.96
C PRO A 127 -2.46 -11.81 -11.79
N PRO A 128 -1.57 -12.01 -12.78
CA PRO A 128 -0.53 -13.04 -12.73
C PRO A 128 0.27 -13.05 -11.42
N PHE A 129 0.66 -11.87 -10.92
CA PHE A 129 1.46 -11.72 -9.71
C PHE A 129 0.73 -12.09 -8.41
N LEU A 130 -0.58 -12.35 -8.45
CA LEU A 130 -1.37 -12.79 -7.30
C LEU A 130 -1.73 -14.28 -7.34
N ARG A 131 -1.30 -15.03 -8.37
CA ARG A 131 -1.68 -16.44 -8.58
C ARG A 131 -0.85 -17.43 -7.76
N ASP A 132 0.44 -17.15 -7.59
CA ASP A 132 1.42 -18.11 -7.03
C ASP A 132 1.45 -18.13 -5.49
N GLY A 133 0.49 -17.47 -4.85
CA GLY A 133 0.39 -17.37 -3.40
C GLY A 133 1.11 -16.15 -2.80
N ALA A 134 0.92 -15.94 -1.50
CA ALA A 134 1.32 -14.70 -0.82
C ALA A 134 2.85 -14.54 -0.65
N ASP A 135 3.60 -15.64 -0.77
CA ASP A 135 5.03 -15.69 -0.48
C ASP A 135 5.87 -16.18 -1.68
N ALA A 136 5.36 -16.07 -2.90
CA ALA A 136 6.10 -16.46 -4.10
C ALA A 136 7.44 -15.71 -4.25
N ALA A 137 8.33 -16.26 -5.08
CA ALA A 137 9.68 -15.73 -5.25
C ALA A 137 9.71 -14.43 -6.09
N LEU A 138 8.84 -14.35 -7.10
CA LEU A 138 8.72 -13.19 -8.00
C LEU A 138 7.73 -12.15 -7.48
N SER A 139 6.77 -12.56 -6.65
CA SER A 139 5.79 -11.67 -6.06
C SER A 139 5.48 -12.08 -4.63
N LYS A 140 5.33 -11.11 -3.75
CA LYS A 140 4.76 -11.31 -2.41
C LYS A 140 3.60 -10.38 -2.24
N PHE A 141 2.51 -10.84 -1.65
CA PHE A 141 1.38 -9.97 -1.38
C PHE A 141 0.96 -9.98 0.09
N TYR A 142 0.35 -8.87 0.47
CA TYR A 142 -0.24 -8.60 1.77
C TYR A 142 -1.63 -8.02 1.56
N THR A 143 -2.64 -8.70 2.06
CA THR A 143 -4.01 -8.19 2.13
C THR A 143 -4.16 -7.37 3.40
N ILE A 144 -4.57 -6.11 3.29
CA ILE A 144 -4.86 -5.30 4.48
C ILE A 144 -6.12 -5.87 5.15
N PRO A 145 -6.03 -6.37 6.40
CA PRO A 145 -7.19 -6.90 7.10
C PRO A 145 -8.07 -5.76 7.63
N CYS A 146 -9.34 -6.05 7.90
CA CYS A 146 -10.19 -5.12 8.66
C CYS A 146 -9.91 -5.31 10.14
N THR A 147 -9.35 -4.29 10.80
CA THR A 147 -9.18 -4.25 12.26
C THR A 147 -10.03 -3.13 12.86
N ALA A 148 -10.10 -3.08 14.19
CA ALA A 148 -10.77 -1.97 14.87
C ALA A 148 -10.02 -0.64 14.66
N GLU A 149 -8.69 -0.65 14.62
CA GLU A 149 -7.88 0.55 14.37
C GLU A 149 -7.82 0.92 12.89
N THR A 150 -7.90 -0.06 11.99
CA THR A 150 -7.87 0.11 10.53
C THR A 150 -9.04 -0.62 9.87
N PRO A 151 -10.26 -0.04 9.93
CA PRO A 151 -11.40 -0.56 9.17
C PRO A 151 -11.20 -0.30 7.67
N PHE A 152 -11.88 -1.06 6.81
CA PHE A 152 -11.78 -0.81 5.37
C PHE A 152 -12.18 0.63 5.00
N PRO A 153 -11.44 1.31 4.10
CA PRO A 153 -11.78 2.65 3.69
C PRO A 153 -13.15 2.69 3.02
N THR A 154 -13.92 3.73 3.29
CA THR A 154 -15.24 3.93 2.70
C THR A 154 -15.11 4.70 1.39
N LEU A 155 -15.99 4.41 0.43
CA LEU A 155 -16.01 5.12 -0.86
C LEU A 155 -17.11 6.20 -0.85
N PRO A 156 -16.84 7.38 -1.44
CA PRO A 156 -15.63 7.75 -2.18
C PRO A 156 -14.43 8.09 -1.28
N ILE A 157 -13.21 7.88 -1.77
CA ILE A 157 -11.96 8.23 -1.06
C ILE A 157 -10.97 8.95 -1.97
N SER A 158 -10.44 10.09 -1.51
CA SER A 158 -9.37 10.81 -2.21
C SER A 158 -8.03 10.07 -2.10
N PHE A 159 -7.14 10.28 -3.06
CA PHE A 159 -5.80 9.67 -3.01
C PHE A 159 -4.99 10.12 -1.78
N PRO A 160 -5.00 11.39 -1.33
CA PRO A 160 -4.35 11.77 -0.07
C PRO A 160 -4.90 11.04 1.15
N ASN A 161 -6.23 10.90 1.27
CA ASN A 161 -6.83 10.17 2.39
C ASN A 161 -6.47 8.68 2.35
N LEU A 162 -6.42 8.10 1.15
CA LEU A 162 -5.97 6.72 0.98
C LEU A 162 -4.47 6.57 1.30
N ALA A 163 -3.63 7.56 0.99
CA ALA A 163 -2.23 7.56 1.39
C ALA A 163 -2.08 7.56 2.93
N THR A 164 -2.85 8.40 3.63
CA THR A 164 -2.89 8.43 5.10
C THR A 164 -3.36 7.09 5.67
N TYR A 165 -4.39 6.47 5.08
CA TYR A 165 -4.85 5.14 5.47
C TYR A 165 -3.75 4.08 5.33
N LEU A 166 -3.04 4.08 4.19
CA LEU A 166 -1.95 3.14 3.93
C LEU A 166 -0.78 3.35 4.90
N ALA A 167 -0.43 4.61 5.20
CA ALA A 167 0.58 4.94 6.21
C ALA A 167 0.20 4.39 7.59
N ALA A 168 -1.06 4.58 8.02
CA ALA A 168 -1.56 4.02 9.27
C ALA A 168 -1.54 2.48 9.27
N ALA A 169 -1.88 1.83 8.15
CA ALA A 169 -1.81 0.37 8.03
C ALA A 169 -0.37 -0.16 8.17
N LEU A 170 0.61 0.56 7.64
CA LEU A 170 2.03 0.22 7.83
C LEU A 170 2.47 0.44 9.27
N GLU A 171 2.00 1.50 9.93
CA GLU A 171 2.33 1.76 11.33
C GLU A 171 1.75 0.70 12.26
N ASN A 172 0.48 0.33 12.09
CA ASN A 172 -0.12 -0.80 12.80
C ASN A 172 0.67 -2.11 12.59
N SER A 173 1.21 -2.30 11.38
CA SER A 173 2.10 -3.44 11.09
C SER A 173 3.41 -3.40 11.88
N ARG A 174 3.98 -2.21 12.09
CA ARG A 174 5.20 -2.02 12.89
C ARG A 174 4.92 -2.22 14.37
N ASP A 175 3.80 -1.73 14.88
CA ASP A 175 3.40 -1.91 16.28
C ASP A 175 3.19 -3.41 16.61
N ALA A 176 2.67 -4.17 15.65
CA ALA A 176 2.50 -5.62 15.77
C ALA A 176 3.79 -6.44 15.60
N MET A 177 4.99 -5.83 15.53
CA MET A 177 6.26 -6.58 15.31
C MET A 177 6.51 -7.69 16.33
N HIS A 178 6.12 -7.44 17.59
CA HIS A 178 6.34 -8.36 18.70
C HIS A 178 5.21 -9.40 18.85
N ASP A 179 4.08 -9.18 18.19
CA ASP A 179 3.01 -10.16 18.15
C ASP A 179 3.34 -11.24 17.10
N SER A 180 3.69 -12.42 17.60
CA SER A 180 4.11 -13.53 16.74
C SER A 180 2.96 -14.33 16.14
N SER A 181 1.73 -14.05 16.59
CA SER A 181 0.54 -14.76 16.16
C SER A 181 -0.17 -14.10 14.99
N SER A 182 0.03 -12.80 14.77
CA SER A 182 -0.64 -12.06 13.70
C SER A 182 0.20 -11.97 12.41
N GLY A 183 -0.46 -12.23 11.28
CA GLY A 183 0.09 -11.96 9.94
C GLY A 183 0.30 -10.47 9.65
N VAL A 184 -0.12 -9.59 10.57
CA VAL A 184 -0.16 -8.13 10.43
C VAL A 184 1.25 -7.55 10.31
N ARG A 185 2.25 -8.10 11.00
CA ARG A 185 3.67 -7.68 10.89
C ARG A 185 4.31 -7.87 9.51
N ARG A 186 3.70 -8.67 8.62
CA ARG A 186 4.30 -9.01 7.32
C ARG A 186 4.50 -7.78 6.44
N LEU A 187 3.56 -6.83 6.47
CA LEU A 187 3.65 -5.62 5.65
C LEU A 187 4.92 -4.82 5.97
N ALA A 188 5.15 -4.49 7.24
CA ALA A 188 6.34 -3.79 7.67
C ALA A 188 7.62 -4.57 7.37
N LYS A 189 7.61 -5.90 7.58
CA LYS A 189 8.75 -6.75 7.19
C LYS A 189 9.08 -6.66 5.70
N TYR A 190 8.07 -6.71 4.82
CA TYR A 190 8.30 -6.60 3.38
C TYR A 190 8.80 -5.22 2.99
N VAL A 191 8.16 -4.14 3.48
CA VAL A 191 8.60 -2.77 3.19
C VAL A 191 10.06 -2.57 3.62
N ASP A 192 10.39 -3.00 4.83
CA ASP A 192 11.74 -2.87 5.37
C ASP A 192 12.79 -3.72 4.67
N GLN A 193 12.41 -4.93 4.24
CA GLN A 193 13.31 -5.84 3.52
C GLN A 193 13.55 -5.38 2.09
N PHE A 194 12.52 -4.88 1.41
CA PHE A 194 12.56 -4.56 -0.01
C PHE A 194 13.03 -3.13 -0.29
N TYR A 195 12.86 -2.22 0.68
CA TYR A 195 13.21 -0.82 0.55
C TYR A 195 14.10 -0.33 1.69
N PRO A 196 15.30 -0.93 1.89
CA PRO A 196 16.17 -0.53 3.00
C PRO A 196 16.59 0.94 2.91
N SER A 197 16.72 1.50 1.70
CA SER A 197 17.06 2.90 1.46
C SER A 197 15.96 3.88 1.90
N ASP A 198 14.69 3.44 1.95
CA ASP A 198 13.60 4.28 2.44
C ASP A 198 13.72 4.56 3.96
N ARG A 199 14.55 3.78 4.70
CA ARG A 199 14.88 4.05 6.11
C ARG A 199 15.92 5.15 6.30
N VAL A 200 16.94 5.19 5.44
CA VAL A 200 18.10 6.09 5.60
C VAL A 200 17.69 7.57 5.47
N VAL A 201 16.74 7.86 4.59
CA VAL A 201 16.28 9.24 4.35
C VAL A 201 15.42 9.79 5.50
N LEU A 202 14.77 8.93 6.30
CA LEU A 202 13.99 9.34 7.47
C LEU A 202 14.90 9.74 8.65
N ASP A 203 16.09 9.16 8.74
CA ASP A 203 17.10 9.49 9.76
C ASP A 203 17.89 10.77 9.42
N ASP A 204 17.82 11.23 8.16
CA ASP A 204 18.48 12.44 7.64
C ASP A 204 17.48 13.58 7.32
N ALA A 205 16.22 13.49 7.78
CA ALA A 205 15.36 14.67 7.83
C ALA A 205 16.06 15.74 8.70
N PRO A 206 16.13 17.01 8.25
CA PRO A 206 17.02 18.00 8.85
C PRO A 206 16.49 18.44 10.22
N GLU A 207 16.76 17.65 11.25
CA GLU A 207 16.87 18.16 12.60
C GLU A 207 18.01 19.18 12.60
N ARG A 208 17.63 20.41 12.93
CA ARG A 208 18.53 21.53 13.19
C ARG A 208 19.82 21.07 13.89
N THR A 209 20.93 21.30 13.21
CA THR A 209 22.13 21.92 13.79
C THR A 209 22.68 21.31 15.08
N GLY A 210 23.81 20.59 14.98
CA GLY A 210 24.81 20.63 16.05
C GLY A 210 25.46 19.30 16.44
N MET A 211 26.56 18.97 15.76
CA MET A 211 27.83 18.67 16.45
C MET A 211 27.87 17.53 17.50
N ARG A 212 27.17 16.41 17.29
CA ARG A 212 27.36 15.20 18.14
C ARG A 212 27.56 13.86 17.39
N ARG A 213 27.82 13.88 16.08
CA ARG A 213 27.93 12.64 15.26
C ARG A 213 29.33 11.99 15.24
N ARG A 214 30.32 12.44 16.03
CA ARG A 214 31.70 11.92 15.97
C ARG A 214 32.25 11.26 17.25
N LEU A 215 31.39 10.57 18.02
CA LEU A 215 31.89 9.78 19.15
C LEU A 215 31.03 8.54 19.50
N LYS A 216 30.42 7.87 18.51
CA LYS A 216 29.61 6.65 18.73
C LYS A 216 30.06 5.41 17.95
N ASN A 217 31.28 5.41 17.41
CA ASN A 217 31.83 4.24 16.69
C ASN A 217 32.79 3.39 17.53
N LEU A 218 32.64 3.37 18.85
CA LEU A 218 33.37 2.40 19.67
C LEU A 218 32.56 2.07 20.93
N VAL A 219 32.37 0.77 21.16
CA VAL A 219 31.62 0.12 22.25
C VAL A 219 30.13 -0.03 21.97
N GLY A 220 29.74 -1.29 21.78
CA GLY A 220 28.35 -1.71 21.61
C GLY A 220 27.50 -1.58 22.87
N ILE A 221 26.23 -1.97 22.70
CA ILE A 221 25.09 -1.86 23.63
C ILE A 221 24.33 -0.55 23.47
N GLY A 222 23.08 -0.64 22.98
CA GLY A 222 22.07 0.40 23.25
C GLY A 222 21.14 0.74 22.09
N SER A 223 19.85 0.47 22.33
CA SER A 223 18.66 1.15 21.80
C SER A 223 18.54 1.33 20.28
N ARG A 224 17.58 0.60 19.68
CA ARG A 224 17.01 0.98 18.37
C ARG A 224 16.49 2.42 18.48
N PRO A 225 16.78 3.31 17.51
CA PRO A 225 16.24 4.65 17.53
C PRO A 225 14.71 4.57 17.51
N VAL A 226 14.07 5.29 18.43
CA VAL A 226 12.63 5.53 18.39
C VAL A 226 12.38 6.38 17.15
N ARG A 227 11.81 5.74 16.13
CA ARG A 227 11.46 6.35 14.84
C ARG A 227 10.49 7.50 15.10
N ASP A 228 10.77 8.68 14.55
CA ASP A 228 9.91 9.85 14.76
C ASP A 228 8.62 9.69 13.95
N ARG A 229 7.56 9.25 14.64
CA ARG A 229 6.16 9.09 14.18
C ARG A 229 5.65 10.30 13.40
N ASN A 230 6.20 11.48 13.70
CA ASN A 230 5.79 12.72 13.11
C ASN A 230 6.36 12.95 11.71
N ALA A 231 7.57 12.49 11.39
CA ALA A 231 8.23 12.80 10.11
C ALA A 231 7.46 12.24 8.90
N GLU A 232 6.94 11.01 8.99
CA GLU A 232 6.16 10.38 7.91
C GLU A 232 4.80 11.08 7.72
N MET A 233 4.17 11.57 8.79
CA MET A 233 2.89 12.32 8.71
C MET A 233 3.10 13.78 8.28
N TYR A 234 4.17 14.43 8.74
CA TYR A 234 4.54 15.78 8.31
C TYR A 234 4.80 15.81 6.81
N GLU A 235 5.54 14.85 6.25
CA GLU A 235 5.80 14.82 4.80
C GLU A 235 4.55 14.66 3.94
N LEU A 236 3.49 14.02 4.49
CA LEU A 236 2.20 13.85 3.84
C LEU A 236 1.27 15.06 3.99
N VAL A 237 1.47 15.87 5.04
CA VAL A 237 0.54 16.94 5.46
C VAL A 237 1.09 18.34 5.18
N THR A 238 2.40 18.56 5.09
CA THR A 238 2.94 19.89 4.78
C THR A 238 2.69 20.25 3.31
N PRO A 239 1.88 21.28 3.00
CA PRO A 239 1.91 21.88 1.67
C PRO A 239 3.30 22.48 1.45
N PHE A 240 3.92 22.17 0.31
CA PHE A 240 5.25 22.70 0.01
C PHE A 240 5.18 24.20 -0.33
N VAL A 241 6.13 24.93 0.25
CA VAL A 241 6.52 26.29 -0.12
C VAL A 241 7.25 26.20 -1.48
N PRO A 242 6.86 27.01 -2.48
CA PRO A 242 7.43 26.95 -3.82
C PRO A 242 8.79 27.66 -3.83
N ASP A 243 9.90 26.98 -3.52
CA ASP A 243 11.25 27.55 -3.76
C ASP A 243 12.42 26.54 -3.69
N ASP A 244 12.28 25.33 -4.25
CA ASP A 244 13.45 24.41 -4.39
C ASP A 244 13.66 23.84 -5.80
N PHE A 245 12.87 24.23 -6.80
CA PHE A 245 13.11 23.86 -8.21
C PHE A 245 12.87 25.01 -9.18
N GLY A 246 13.28 26.21 -8.79
CA GLY A 246 13.46 27.34 -9.71
C GLY A 246 14.88 27.37 -10.27
N ARG A 247 15.15 26.55 -11.29
CA ARG A 247 16.00 26.82 -12.48
C ARG A 247 16.25 25.57 -13.30
#